data_AF-A0A7J2KEK1-F1
#
_entry.id   AF-A0A7J2KEK1-F1
#
_cell.length_a   1.000
_cell.length_b   1.000
_cell.length_c   1.000
_cell.angle_alpha   90.00
_cell.angle_beta   90.00
_cell.angle_gamma   90.00
#
_symmetry.space_group_name_H-M   'P 1'
#
loop_
_entity.id
_entity.type
_entity.pdbx_description
1 polymer ?
#
loop_
_entity_poly.entity_id
_entity_poly.type
_entity_poly.pdbx_seq_one_letter_code
_entity_poly.pdbx_strand_id
1 'polypeptide(L)'
;MNAKNFALYTLMTFLVLIPFIAAPLGNVDFFVAGDGTKNEYNKGETVYLKGKSLLATVTLDVKVDLIYPSESGRGSITILPRRTKTFSGINTIAEYYIQENDPEGTYVFRVTAWDTSGNLIGQIDVPFQVVVKEEMPIEAIIVIIVAAIIIILSIALVVRRRQQQEIEPQTQVVKAYFQLGNHVIPISSLPQNFGREDFVGMVPENILKNISRRMKPQFTIHYDYSRG
;
A
#
# COMPACT_ATOMS: atom_id res chain seq x y z
N MET A 1 -5.97 -26.39 -25.73
CA MET A 1 -6.18 -24.95 -26.02
C MET A 1 -7.60 -24.76 -26.50
N ASN A 2 -8.45 -24.10 -25.71
CA ASN A 2 -9.59 -23.36 -26.23
C ASN A 2 -9.91 -22.22 -25.25
N ALA A 3 -9.23 -21.10 -25.48
CA ALA A 3 -9.37 -19.86 -24.74
C ALA A 3 -10.53 -19.05 -25.35
N LYS A 4 -11.79 -19.37 -25.02
CA LYS A 4 -12.95 -18.57 -25.47
C LYS A 4 -14.13 -18.41 -24.51
N ASN A 5 -14.07 -18.90 -23.27
CA ASN A 5 -15.23 -18.81 -22.34
C ASN A 5 -15.02 -17.92 -21.10
N PHE A 6 -14.06 -16.98 -21.12
CA PHE A 6 -13.76 -16.15 -19.94
C PHE A 6 -14.32 -14.71 -19.98
N ALA A 7 -15.25 -14.43 -20.88
CA ALA A 7 -15.79 -13.09 -21.06
C ALA A 7 -17.32 -13.12 -21.12
N LEU A 8 -18.00 -13.33 -19.99
CA LEU A 8 -19.39 -12.92 -19.82
C LEU A 8 -19.86 -12.90 -18.35
N TYR A 9 -19.17 -12.15 -17.49
CA TYR A 9 -19.77 -11.67 -16.24
C TYR A 9 -19.39 -10.20 -16.05
N THR A 10 -19.78 -9.37 -17.02
CA THR A 10 -19.87 -7.94 -16.80
C THR A 10 -21.23 -7.70 -16.16
N LEU A 11 -21.32 -7.98 -14.86
CA LEU A 11 -22.45 -7.56 -14.05
C LEU A 11 -22.43 -6.02 -14.06
N MET A 12 -23.39 -5.44 -14.77
CA MET A 12 -23.56 -4.01 -14.88
C MET A 12 -24.13 -3.51 -13.55
N THR A 13 -23.28 -3.34 -12.54
CA THR A 13 -23.64 -2.61 -11.32
C THR A 13 -23.73 -1.13 -11.69
N PHE A 14 -24.97 -0.67 -11.91
CA PHE A 14 -25.30 0.74 -11.83
C PHE A 14 -25.02 1.19 -10.39
N LEU A 15 -23.79 1.60 -10.13
CA LEU A 15 -23.41 2.29 -8.90
C LEU A 15 -24.02 3.69 -8.97
N VAL A 16 -25.30 3.81 -8.58
CA VAL A 16 -25.86 5.12 -8.29
C VAL A 16 -25.21 5.56 -6.98
N LEU A 17 -24.09 6.27 -7.11
CA LEU A 17 -23.46 7.00 -6.02
C LEU A 17 -24.44 8.09 -5.61
N ILE A 18 -25.34 7.78 -4.68
CA ILE A 18 -26.09 8.82 -3.99
C ILE A 18 -25.21 9.23 -2.81
N PRO A 19 -24.60 10.43 -2.83
CA PRO A 19 -23.89 10.93 -1.66
C PRO A 19 -24.93 11.21 -0.57
N PHE A 20 -25.14 10.25 0.34
CA PHE A 20 -26.06 10.46 1.45
C PHE A 20 -25.37 11.19 2.59
N ILE A 21 -25.53 12.50 2.53
CA ILE A 21 -25.11 13.50 3.50
C ILE A 21 -26.03 13.36 4.73
N ALA A 22 -25.49 13.59 5.92
CA ALA A 22 -26.28 13.65 7.14
C ALA A 22 -27.48 14.60 6.95
N ALA A 23 -28.66 14.16 7.39
CA ALA A 23 -29.91 14.86 7.17
C ALA A 23 -30.25 15.72 8.41
N PRO A 24 -30.24 17.06 8.29
CA PRO A 24 -30.46 17.94 9.44
C PRO A 24 -31.95 18.02 9.81
N LEU A 25 -32.25 17.95 11.10
CA LEU A 25 -33.60 18.18 11.65
C LEU A 25 -33.50 18.68 13.11
N GLY A 26 -34.02 19.88 13.38
CA GLY A 26 -34.05 20.43 14.74
C GLY A 26 -32.68 20.61 15.40
N ASN A 27 -31.68 21.08 14.66
CA ASN A 27 -30.26 21.21 15.10
C ASN A 27 -29.54 19.88 15.40
N VAL A 28 -30.09 18.76 14.89
CA VAL A 28 -29.45 17.44 14.95
C VAL A 28 -29.29 16.91 13.53
N ASP A 29 -28.08 16.47 13.19
CA ASP A 29 -27.78 15.81 11.93
C ASP A 29 -27.97 14.30 12.08
N PHE A 30 -28.87 13.71 11.30
CA PHE A 30 -29.18 12.27 11.35
C PHE A 30 -28.47 11.51 10.24
N PHE A 31 -27.88 10.37 10.56
CA PHE A 31 -27.12 9.56 9.62
C PHE A 31 -27.06 8.09 10.07
N VAL A 32 -26.67 7.23 9.14
CA VAL A 32 -26.42 5.82 9.38
C VAL A 32 -24.90 5.60 9.58
N ALA A 33 -24.51 4.66 10.44
CA ALA A 33 -23.14 4.35 10.87
C ALA A 33 -22.46 5.37 11.80
N GLY A 34 -21.24 5.06 12.29
CA GLY A 34 -20.53 5.86 13.29
C GLY A 34 -19.87 7.14 12.79
N ASP A 35 -19.66 7.24 11.48
CA ASP A 35 -18.96 8.32 10.79
C ASP A 35 -19.70 8.82 9.54
N GLY A 36 -20.87 8.24 9.22
CA GLY A 36 -21.65 8.57 8.03
C GLY A 36 -21.09 8.00 6.72
N THR A 37 -20.11 7.09 6.77
CA THR A 37 -19.45 6.57 5.56
C THR A 37 -19.95 5.19 5.12
N LYS A 38 -20.43 4.34 6.05
CA LYS A 38 -21.04 3.05 5.73
C LYS A 38 -22.55 3.21 5.52
N ASN A 39 -23.00 2.88 4.32
CA ASN A 39 -24.42 2.91 3.93
C ASN A 39 -24.90 1.58 3.31
N GLU A 40 -23.99 0.66 2.99
CA GLU A 40 -24.30 -0.69 2.53
C GLU A 40 -24.15 -1.69 3.67
N TYR A 41 -25.14 -2.57 3.79
CA TYR A 41 -25.22 -3.56 4.85
C TYR A 41 -25.59 -4.92 4.31
N ASN A 42 -25.05 -5.94 4.95
CA ASN A 42 -25.41 -7.33 4.67
C ASN A 42 -26.51 -7.80 5.62
N LYS A 43 -27.21 -8.85 5.22
CA LYS A 43 -28.07 -9.62 6.13
C LYS A 43 -27.26 -10.12 7.33
N GLY A 44 -27.89 -10.10 8.49
CA GLY A 44 -27.25 -10.40 9.78
C GLY A 44 -26.44 -9.24 10.38
N GLU A 45 -26.32 -8.09 9.69
CA GLU A 45 -25.73 -6.88 10.28
C GLU A 45 -26.78 -6.01 11.00
N THR A 46 -26.31 -5.21 11.95
CA THR A 46 -27.12 -4.19 12.62
C THR A 46 -26.83 -2.81 12.03
N VAL A 47 -27.89 -2.13 11.60
CA VAL A 47 -27.87 -0.75 11.15
C VAL A 47 -28.18 0.16 12.33
N TYR A 48 -27.33 1.15 12.57
CA TYR A 48 -27.53 2.14 13.62
C TYR A 48 -27.90 3.48 13.02
N LEU A 49 -29.08 3.99 13.37
CA LEU A 49 -29.43 5.39 13.15
C LEU A 49 -28.85 6.23 14.27
N LYS A 50 -28.06 7.23 13.91
CA LYS A 50 -27.42 8.15 14.84
C LYS A 50 -27.87 9.58 14.60
N GLY A 51 -27.75 10.39 15.65
CA GLY A 51 -27.94 11.84 15.61
C GLY A 51 -26.71 12.53 16.16
N LYS A 52 -26.30 13.62 15.51
CA LYS A 52 -25.20 14.47 15.94
C LYS A 52 -25.68 15.89 16.19
N SER A 53 -25.38 16.42 17.37
CA SER A 53 -25.56 17.85 17.69
C SER A 53 -24.21 18.50 17.91
N LEU A 54 -24.00 19.66 17.28
CA LEU A 54 -22.86 20.54 17.56
C LEU A 54 -23.11 21.47 18.77
N LEU A 55 -24.36 21.58 19.20
CA LEU A 55 -24.73 22.29 20.42
C LEU A 55 -24.51 21.40 21.64
N ALA A 56 -24.26 22.02 22.81
CA ALA A 56 -23.98 21.32 24.06
C ALA A 56 -25.05 20.28 24.42
N THR A 57 -26.32 20.66 24.28
CA THR A 57 -27.48 19.80 24.52
C THR A 57 -28.66 20.23 23.65
N VAL A 58 -29.22 19.31 22.88
CA VAL A 58 -30.51 19.50 22.16
C VAL A 58 -31.48 18.42 22.62
N THR A 59 -32.72 18.78 22.93
CA THR A 59 -33.75 17.82 23.30
C THR A 59 -34.91 17.87 22.32
N LEU A 60 -35.22 16.74 21.70
CA LEU A 60 -36.30 16.57 20.74
C LEU A 60 -37.16 15.38 21.14
N ASP A 61 -38.46 15.44 20.86
CA ASP A 61 -39.30 14.25 20.78
C ASP A 61 -39.11 13.62 19.41
N VAL A 62 -38.71 12.34 19.34
CA VAL A 62 -38.38 11.68 18.08
C VAL A 62 -39.16 10.38 17.93
N LYS A 63 -39.73 10.15 16.75
CA LYS A 63 -40.27 8.88 16.28
C LYS A 63 -39.47 8.42 15.07
N VAL A 64 -39.16 7.13 15.00
CA VAL A 64 -38.46 6.53 13.86
C VAL A 64 -39.28 5.37 13.32
N ASP A 65 -39.66 5.48 12.04
CA ASP A 65 -40.24 4.40 11.27
C ASP A 65 -39.19 3.85 10.29
N LEU A 66 -39.15 2.54 10.10
CA LEU A 66 -38.40 1.88 9.05
C LEU A 66 -39.33 1.60 7.88
N ILE A 67 -38.91 2.00 6.70
CA ILE A 67 -39.60 1.76 5.44
C ILE A 67 -38.78 0.73 4.66
N TYR A 68 -39.42 -0.38 4.32
CA TYR A 68 -38.84 -1.43 3.48
C TYR A 68 -38.75 -0.97 2.02
N PRO A 69 -37.89 -1.61 1.20
CA PRO A 69 -37.84 -1.39 -0.24
C PRO A 69 -39.24 -1.51 -0.87
N SER A 70 -39.59 -0.59 -1.78
CA SER A 70 -40.94 -0.53 -2.35
C SER A 70 -41.30 -1.78 -3.15
N GLU A 71 -40.32 -2.40 -3.83
CA GLU A 71 -40.49 -3.69 -4.51
C GLU A 71 -40.82 -4.87 -3.59
N SER A 72 -40.58 -4.76 -2.28
CA SER A 72 -40.81 -5.87 -1.34
C SER A 72 -42.28 -6.13 -1.01
N GLY A 73 -43.16 -5.16 -1.26
CA GLY A 73 -44.57 -5.22 -0.84
C GLY A 73 -44.77 -5.17 0.68
N ARG A 74 -43.73 -4.93 1.48
CA ARG A 74 -43.82 -4.81 2.95
C ARG A 74 -44.16 -3.37 3.35
N GLY A 75 -45.09 -3.25 4.31
CA GLY A 75 -45.42 -1.97 4.94
C GLY A 75 -44.33 -1.50 5.91
N SER A 76 -44.33 -0.22 6.26
CA SER A 76 -43.41 0.36 7.24
C SER A 76 -43.67 -0.15 8.66
N ILE A 77 -42.63 -0.20 9.49
CA ILE A 77 -42.71 -0.54 10.92
C ILE A 77 -42.16 0.58 11.79
N THR A 78 -42.67 0.75 13.00
CA THR A 78 -42.11 1.71 13.97
C THR A 78 -40.98 1.07 14.76
N ILE A 79 -39.76 1.58 14.59
CA ILE A 79 -38.56 1.12 15.32
C ILE A 79 -38.39 1.87 16.63
N LEU A 80 -38.68 3.18 16.63
CA LEU A 80 -38.70 4.01 17.83
C LEU A 80 -40.07 4.69 17.92
N PRO A 81 -40.94 4.31 18.87
CA PRO A 81 -42.14 5.10 19.15
C PRO A 81 -41.73 6.49 19.64
N ARG A 82 -42.61 7.49 19.46
CA ARG A 82 -42.34 8.88 19.87
C ARG A 82 -41.82 8.92 21.31
N ARG A 83 -40.58 9.37 21.49
CA ARG A 83 -39.91 9.50 22.78
C ARG A 83 -38.97 10.70 22.78
N THR A 84 -38.87 11.36 23.94
CA THR A 84 -37.88 12.40 24.18
C THR A 84 -36.47 11.82 24.12
N LYS A 85 -35.60 12.48 23.34
CA LYS A 85 -34.19 12.15 23.16
C LYS A 85 -33.36 13.42 23.37
N THR A 86 -32.27 13.26 24.09
CA THR A 86 -31.29 14.32 24.31
C THR A 86 -30.03 13.99 23.53
N PHE A 87 -29.56 14.97 22.75
CA PHE A 87 -28.42 14.88 21.85
C PHE A 87 -27.28 15.73 22.39
N SER A 88 -26.11 15.11 22.54
CA SER A 88 -24.86 15.76 22.90
C SER A 88 -23.72 15.00 22.23
N GLY A 89 -23.05 15.63 21.27
CA GLY A 89 -22.14 14.92 20.39
C GLY A 89 -22.90 13.94 19.49
N ILE A 90 -22.45 12.68 19.40
CA ILE A 90 -23.06 11.62 18.58
C ILE A 90 -23.77 10.61 19.49
N ASN A 91 -25.05 10.36 19.23
CA ASN A 91 -25.87 9.41 19.98
C ASN A 91 -26.55 8.41 19.05
N THR A 92 -26.62 7.14 19.46
CA THR A 92 -27.49 6.15 18.81
C THR A 92 -28.94 6.40 19.18
N ILE A 93 -29.80 6.47 18.16
CA ILE A 93 -31.22 6.81 18.32
C ILE A 93 -32.07 5.54 18.27
N ALA A 94 -31.82 4.75 17.23
CA ALA A 94 -32.52 3.52 16.90
C ALA A 94 -31.54 2.55 16.24
N GLU A 95 -31.88 1.27 16.30
CA GLU A 95 -31.13 0.19 15.69
C GLU A 95 -32.08 -0.76 14.96
N TYR A 96 -31.60 -1.34 13.86
CA TYR A 96 -32.33 -2.34 13.12
C TYR A 96 -31.40 -3.50 12.78
N TYR A 97 -31.76 -4.70 13.25
CA TYR A 97 -31.06 -5.93 12.87
C TYR A 97 -31.67 -6.46 11.57
N ILE A 98 -30.86 -6.54 10.51
CA ILE A 98 -31.30 -7.02 9.20
C ILE A 98 -31.42 -8.54 9.27
N GLN A 99 -32.64 -9.03 9.10
CA GLN A 99 -32.93 -10.47 9.15
C GLN A 99 -32.55 -11.17 7.84
N GLU A 100 -32.33 -12.48 7.89
CA GLU A 100 -32.02 -13.28 6.69
C GLU A 100 -33.13 -13.24 5.63
N ASN A 101 -34.38 -13.16 6.07
CA ASN A 101 -35.57 -13.07 5.23
C ASN A 101 -35.95 -11.63 4.84
N ASP A 102 -35.19 -10.63 5.29
CA ASP A 102 -35.44 -9.25 4.87
C ASP A 102 -35.11 -9.10 3.37
N PRO A 103 -35.91 -8.31 2.63
CA PRO A 103 -35.65 -8.05 1.22
C PRO A 103 -34.34 -7.26 1.07
N GLU A 104 -33.65 -7.49 -0.03
CA GLU A 104 -32.57 -6.60 -0.45
C GLU A 104 -33.15 -5.32 -1.07
N GLY A 105 -32.35 -4.26 -1.12
CA GLY A 105 -32.77 -2.98 -1.69
C GLY A 105 -32.55 -1.80 -0.75
N THR A 106 -33.14 -0.66 -1.13
CA THR A 106 -33.00 0.59 -0.37
C THR A 106 -34.04 0.66 0.73
N TYR A 107 -33.57 0.73 1.96
CA TYR A 107 -34.36 0.97 3.16
C TYR A 107 -34.29 2.44 3.54
N VAL A 108 -35.28 2.91 4.30
CA VAL A 108 -35.31 4.29 4.81
C VAL A 108 -35.69 4.32 6.28
N PHE A 109 -34.87 4.97 7.10
CA PHE A 109 -35.32 5.47 8.39
C PHE A 109 -36.02 6.82 8.21
N ARG A 110 -37.33 6.83 8.41
CA ARG A 110 -38.11 8.06 8.48
C ARG A 110 -38.11 8.57 9.90
N VAL A 111 -37.45 9.70 10.11
CA VAL A 111 -37.35 10.37 11.40
C VAL A 111 -38.35 11.52 11.42
N THR A 112 -39.27 11.48 12.38
CA THR A 112 -40.17 12.60 12.66
C THR A 112 -39.78 13.22 14.00
N ALA A 113 -39.60 14.53 14.04
CA ALA A 113 -39.20 15.23 15.26
C ALA A 113 -40.21 16.31 15.66
N TRP A 114 -40.43 16.43 16.96
CA TRP A 114 -41.20 17.48 17.60
C TRP A 114 -40.33 18.20 18.63
N ASP A 115 -40.66 19.45 18.89
CA ASP A 115 -40.11 20.16 20.04
C ASP A 115 -40.70 19.60 21.35
N THR A 116 -40.14 20.02 22.49
CA THR A 116 -40.60 19.58 23.82
C THR A 116 -41.98 20.13 24.20
N SER A 117 -42.51 21.10 23.44
CA SER A 117 -43.87 21.61 23.58
C SER A 117 -44.87 20.80 22.74
N GLY A 118 -44.36 19.85 21.95
CA GLY A 118 -45.13 18.96 21.10
C GLY A 118 -45.43 19.48 19.69
N ASN A 119 -44.84 20.60 19.28
CA ASN A 119 -44.97 21.12 17.92
C ASN A 119 -44.09 20.33 16.95
N LEU A 120 -44.63 20.01 15.78
CA LEU A 120 -43.86 19.30 14.75
C LEU A 120 -42.75 20.21 14.22
N ILE A 121 -41.51 19.75 14.31
CA ILE A 121 -40.35 20.42 13.70
C ILE A 121 -40.25 19.99 12.23
N GLY A 122 -40.44 18.71 11.96
CA GLY A 122 -40.43 18.18 10.60
C GLY A 122 -40.18 16.68 10.54
N GLN A 123 -39.95 16.22 9.31
CA GLN A 123 -39.69 14.83 8.97
C GLN A 123 -38.57 14.76 7.95
N ILE A 124 -37.66 13.81 8.12
CA ILE A 124 -36.57 13.51 7.18
C ILE A 124 -36.51 12.01 6.91
N ASP A 125 -35.93 11.65 5.78
CA ASP A 125 -35.71 10.27 5.36
C ASP A 125 -34.19 10.02 5.28
N VAL A 126 -33.71 9.01 6.01
CA VAL A 126 -32.29 8.61 6.08
C VAL A 126 -32.15 7.21 5.47
N PRO A 127 -31.73 7.10 4.20
CA PRO A 127 -31.67 5.82 3.52
C PRO A 127 -30.40 5.02 3.84
N PHE A 128 -30.50 3.71 3.69
CA PHE A 128 -29.38 2.76 3.67
C PHE A 128 -29.70 1.61 2.72
N GLN A 129 -28.68 0.92 2.24
CA GLN A 129 -28.80 -0.16 1.29
C GLN A 129 -28.56 -1.51 1.99
N VAL A 130 -29.43 -2.48 1.74
CA VAL A 130 -29.17 -3.88 2.05
C VAL A 130 -28.77 -4.59 0.78
N VAL A 131 -27.59 -5.19 0.79
CA VAL A 131 -27.00 -5.90 -0.36
C VAL A 131 -26.81 -7.37 -0.03
N VAL A 132 -26.74 -8.19 -1.10
CA VAL A 132 -26.29 -9.57 -0.97
C VAL A 132 -24.85 -9.54 -0.48
N LYS A 133 -24.56 -10.35 0.53
CA LYS A 133 -23.19 -10.63 0.92
C LYS A 133 -22.51 -11.34 -0.24
N GLU A 134 -21.67 -10.63 -1.00
CA GLU A 134 -20.80 -11.25 -1.98
C GLU A 134 -19.75 -12.08 -1.23
N GLU A 135 -20.06 -13.35 -0.99
CA GLU A 135 -19.04 -14.30 -0.59
C GLU A 135 -18.15 -14.56 -1.80
N MET A 136 -16.85 -14.26 -1.69
CA MET A 136 -15.93 -14.63 -2.75
C MET A 136 -16.05 -16.14 -2.97
N PRO A 137 -16.31 -16.60 -4.21
CA PRO A 137 -16.35 -18.03 -4.48
C PRO A 137 -15.01 -18.63 -4.06
N ILE A 138 -15.05 -19.79 -3.40
CA ILE A 138 -13.85 -20.45 -2.88
C ILE A 138 -12.83 -20.68 -4.01
N GLU A 139 -13.31 -20.88 -5.24
CA GLU A 139 -12.50 -20.97 -6.45
C GLU A 139 -11.65 -19.72 -6.68
N ALA A 140 -12.19 -18.51 -6.47
CA ALA A 140 -11.43 -17.26 -6.61
C ALA A 140 -10.36 -17.12 -5.52
N ILE A 141 -10.66 -17.52 -4.29
CA ILE A 141 -9.68 -17.55 -3.19
C ILE A 141 -8.53 -18.50 -3.53
N ILE A 142 -8.84 -19.70 -4.05
CA ILE A 142 -7.84 -20.68 -4.49
C ILE A 142 -6.95 -20.09 -5.59
N VAL A 143 -7.52 -19.43 -6.60
CA VAL A 143 -6.74 -18.79 -7.68
C VAL A 143 -5.78 -17.73 -7.15
N ILE A 144 -6.23 -16.89 -6.21
CA ILE A 144 -5.38 -15.86 -5.58
C ILE A 144 -4.21 -16.52 -4.83
N ILE A 145 -4.48 -17.58 -4.06
CA ILE A 145 -3.45 -18.32 -3.31
C ILE A 145 -2.42 -18.95 -4.27
N VAL A 146 -2.87 -19.61 -5.34
CA VAL A 146 -1.98 -20.25 -6.32
C VAL A 146 -1.11 -19.20 -7.03
N ALA A 147 -1.69 -18.06 -7.43
CA ALA A 147 -0.92 -16.98 -8.05
C ALA A 147 0.16 -16.42 -7.11
N ALA A 148 -0.15 -16.23 -5.83
CA ALA A 148 0.82 -15.77 -4.84
C ALA A 148 1.98 -16.77 -4.67
N ILE A 149 1.69 -18.08 -4.64
CA ILE A 149 2.73 -19.13 -4.55
C ILE A 149 3.66 -19.09 -5.78
N ILE A 150 3.11 -18.94 -6.98
CA ILE A 150 3.91 -18.84 -8.22
C ILE A 150 4.84 -17.63 -8.17
N ILE A 151 4.36 -16.47 -7.72
CA ILE A 151 5.16 -15.25 -7.59
C ILE A 151 6.31 -15.48 -6.59
N ILE A 152 6.03 -16.05 -5.42
CA ILE A 152 7.05 -16.34 -4.39
C ILE A 152 8.11 -17.29 -4.92
N LEU A 153 7.71 -18.37 -5.60
CA LEU A 153 8.64 -19.33 -6.21
C LEU A 153 9.50 -18.67 -7.30
N SER A 154 8.91 -17.79 -8.10
CA SER A 154 9.62 -17.04 -9.15
C SER A 154 10.69 -16.13 -8.56
N ILE A 155 10.36 -15.40 -7.49
CA ILE A 155 11.32 -14.54 -6.76
C ILE A 155 12.44 -15.38 -6.14
N ALA A 156 12.10 -16.49 -5.47
CA ALA A 156 13.08 -17.38 -4.86
C ALA A 156 14.07 -17.95 -5.89
N LEU A 157 13.58 -18.31 -7.08
CA LEU A 157 14.40 -18.80 -8.18
C LEU A 157 15.38 -17.72 -8.68
N VAL A 158 14.92 -16.48 -8.83
CA VAL A 158 15.76 -15.34 -9.28
C VAL A 158 16.84 -15.01 -8.25
N VAL A 159 16.51 -15.01 -6.96
CA VAL A 159 17.49 -14.76 -5.88
C VAL A 159 18.56 -15.85 -5.88
N ARG A 160 18.18 -17.13 -6.00
CA ARG A 160 19.13 -18.23 -6.04
C ARG A 160 20.10 -18.14 -7.22
N ARG A 161 19.62 -17.70 -8.40
CA ARG A 161 20.49 -17.49 -9.57
C ARG A 161 21.51 -16.37 -9.34
N ARG A 162 21.12 -15.28 -8.66
CA ARG A 162 22.03 -14.17 -8.36
C ARG A 162 23.14 -14.56 -7.38
N GLN A 163 22.84 -15.40 -6.40
CA GLN A 163 23.86 -15.90 -5.45
C GLN A 163 24.90 -16.81 -6.10
N GLN A 164 24.59 -17.44 -7.24
CA GLN A 164 25.54 -18.29 -7.97
C GLN A 164 26.46 -17.51 -8.94
N GLN A 165 26.25 -16.21 -9.11
CA GLN A 165 27.04 -15.34 -10.00
C GLN A 165 28.11 -14.51 -9.27
N GLU A 166 28.50 -14.88 -8.05
CA GLU A 166 29.66 -14.28 -7.40
C GLU A 166 30.94 -14.81 -8.08
N ILE A 167 31.47 -13.99 -9.00
CA ILE A 167 32.64 -14.27 -9.84
C ILE A 167 33.89 -14.31 -8.95
N GLU A 168 34.63 -15.41 -8.96
CA GLU A 168 35.99 -15.46 -8.38
C GLU A 168 36.86 -14.37 -9.05
N PRO A 169 37.49 -13.46 -8.29
CA PRO A 169 38.38 -12.47 -8.88
C PRO A 169 39.60 -13.19 -9.49
N GLN A 170 39.70 -13.18 -10.82
CA GLN A 170 40.90 -13.65 -11.50
C GLN A 170 42.04 -12.65 -11.26
N THR A 171 42.97 -13.00 -10.38
CA THR A 171 44.21 -12.23 -10.18
C THR A 171 45.11 -12.39 -11.40
N GLN A 172 45.18 -11.39 -12.27
CA GLN A 172 46.19 -11.34 -13.33
C GLN A 172 47.54 -10.88 -12.76
N VAL A 173 48.56 -11.72 -12.87
CA VAL A 173 49.94 -11.36 -12.49
C VAL A 173 50.66 -10.83 -13.73
N VAL A 174 50.96 -9.53 -13.75
CA VAL A 174 51.75 -8.88 -14.80
C VAL A 174 53.23 -8.87 -14.38
N LYS A 175 54.12 -9.37 -15.25
CA LYS A 175 55.59 -9.29 -15.05
C LYS A 175 56.15 -8.18 -15.92
N ALA A 176 56.99 -7.31 -15.34
CA ALA A 176 57.65 -6.22 -16.05
C ALA A 176 59.18 -6.34 -15.91
N TYR A 177 59.91 -5.91 -16.95
CA TYR A 177 61.37 -5.96 -17.01
C TYR A 177 61.92 -4.66 -17.63
N PHE A 178 63.08 -4.23 -17.15
CA PHE A 178 63.86 -3.15 -17.76
C PHE A 178 65.01 -3.75 -18.57
N GLN A 179 65.10 -3.44 -19.86
CA GLN A 179 66.11 -4.02 -20.76
C GLN A 179 67.04 -2.93 -21.32
N LEU A 180 68.36 -3.19 -21.27
CA LEU A 180 69.38 -2.34 -21.88
C LEU A 180 70.39 -3.21 -22.63
N GLY A 181 70.30 -3.23 -23.96
CA GLY A 181 71.05 -4.16 -24.80
C GLY A 181 70.71 -5.62 -24.45
N ASN A 182 71.73 -6.40 -24.09
CA ASN A 182 71.59 -7.81 -23.71
C ASN A 182 71.37 -8.02 -22.19
N HIS A 183 71.22 -6.95 -21.41
CA HIS A 183 70.98 -7.03 -19.97
C HIS A 183 69.50 -6.79 -19.66
N VAL A 184 68.96 -7.60 -18.74
CA VAL A 184 67.56 -7.53 -18.30
C VAL A 184 67.51 -7.45 -16.79
N ILE A 185 66.80 -6.45 -16.25
CA ILE A 185 66.57 -6.28 -14.82
C ILE A 185 65.07 -6.53 -14.54
N PRO A 186 64.70 -7.56 -13.75
CA PRO A 186 63.32 -7.79 -13.40
C PRO A 186 62.79 -6.71 -12.46
N ILE A 187 61.54 -6.29 -12.69
CA ILE A 187 60.81 -5.43 -11.77
C ILE A 187 60.01 -6.35 -10.85
N SER A 188 60.47 -6.50 -9.60
CA SER A 188 59.91 -7.46 -8.65
C SER A 188 58.90 -6.85 -7.67
N SER A 189 58.93 -5.53 -7.49
CA SER A 189 57.97 -4.79 -6.68
C SER A 189 57.86 -3.35 -7.19
N LEU A 190 56.71 -2.70 -6.97
CA LEU A 190 56.52 -1.30 -7.31
C LEU A 190 56.18 -0.51 -6.04
N PRO A 191 56.79 0.68 -5.82
CA PRO A 191 57.80 1.30 -6.68
C PRO A 191 59.18 0.64 -6.57
N GLN A 192 59.89 0.52 -7.69
CA GLN A 192 61.28 0.03 -7.71
C GLN A 192 62.24 1.18 -7.91
N ASN A 193 63.20 1.30 -7.00
CA ASN A 193 64.26 2.29 -7.02
C ASN A 193 65.52 1.68 -7.62
N PHE A 194 66.22 2.48 -8.41
CA PHE A 194 67.47 2.04 -9.01
C PHE A 194 68.61 3.02 -8.70
N GLY A 195 69.74 2.41 -8.33
CA GLY A 195 71.01 2.99 -7.97
C GLY A 195 72.04 2.92 -9.09
N ARG A 196 73.14 3.66 -8.96
CA ARG A 196 74.32 3.48 -9.83
C ARG A 196 74.81 2.04 -9.86
N GLU A 197 74.75 1.36 -8.71
CA GLU A 197 75.13 -0.04 -8.53
C GLU A 197 74.37 -1.00 -9.46
N ASP A 198 73.11 -0.71 -9.79
CA ASP A 198 72.27 -1.58 -10.62
C ASP A 198 72.69 -1.59 -12.10
N PHE A 199 73.58 -0.68 -12.50
CA PHE A 199 74.09 -0.53 -13.87
C PHE A 199 75.53 -0.99 -14.03
N VAL A 200 76.17 -1.44 -12.93
CA VAL A 200 77.55 -1.92 -12.97
C VAL A 200 77.64 -3.13 -13.89
N GLY A 201 78.50 -3.06 -14.91
CA GLY A 201 78.61 -4.09 -15.94
C GLY A 201 77.60 -3.98 -17.09
N MET A 202 76.57 -3.13 -16.97
CA MET A 202 75.58 -2.92 -18.02
C MET A 202 75.89 -1.73 -18.93
N VAL A 203 76.54 -0.70 -18.37
CA VAL A 203 76.98 0.48 -19.14
C VAL A 203 78.49 0.73 -18.96
N PRO A 204 79.16 1.32 -19.97
CA PRO A 204 80.57 1.69 -19.90
C PRO A 204 80.92 2.49 -18.64
N GLU A 205 82.11 2.26 -18.08
CA GLU A 205 82.50 2.83 -16.79
C GLU A 205 82.54 4.38 -16.77
N ASN A 206 82.84 4.99 -17.92
CA ASN A 206 82.78 6.44 -18.09
C ASN A 206 81.35 6.99 -17.95
N ILE A 207 80.34 6.25 -18.42
CA ILE A 207 78.92 6.60 -18.25
C ILE A 207 78.49 6.38 -16.80
N LEU A 208 78.89 5.26 -16.18
CA LEU A 208 78.64 5.01 -14.75
C LEU A 208 79.19 6.12 -13.85
N LYS A 209 80.36 6.68 -14.19
CA LYS A 209 80.98 7.79 -13.44
C LYS A 209 80.14 9.07 -13.46
N ASN A 210 79.35 9.29 -14.50
CA ASN A 210 78.44 10.44 -14.60
C ASN A 210 77.17 10.27 -13.76
N ILE A 211 76.84 9.04 -13.32
CA ILE A 211 75.75 8.80 -12.38
C ILE A 211 76.24 9.14 -10.97
N SER A 212 75.57 10.11 -10.33
CA SER A 212 75.91 10.61 -8.99
C SER A 212 75.92 9.47 -7.97
N ARG A 213 76.96 9.41 -7.12
CA ARG A 213 77.01 8.47 -5.97
C ARG A 213 76.27 8.99 -4.74
N ARG A 214 75.99 10.29 -4.69
CA ARG A 214 75.49 10.99 -3.49
C ARG A 214 73.97 11.14 -3.47
N MET A 215 73.31 11.00 -4.62
CA MET A 215 71.86 11.02 -4.72
C MET A 215 71.34 9.61 -5.00
N LYS A 216 70.48 9.09 -4.13
CA LYS A 216 69.74 7.85 -4.33
C LYS A 216 68.27 8.08 -3.95
N PRO A 217 67.29 7.57 -4.71
CA PRO A 217 67.43 6.87 -5.99
C PRO A 217 67.76 7.84 -7.14
N GLN A 218 68.37 7.32 -8.21
CA GLN A 218 68.63 8.10 -9.43
C GLN A 218 67.44 8.05 -10.37
N PHE A 219 66.66 6.96 -10.34
CA PHE A 219 65.38 6.84 -11.03
C PHE A 219 64.51 5.82 -10.29
N THR A 220 63.20 6.04 -10.35
CA THR A 220 62.18 5.20 -9.72
C THR A 220 61.10 4.88 -10.73
N ILE A 221 60.73 3.60 -10.83
CA ILE A 221 59.59 3.16 -11.64
C ILE A 221 58.38 3.03 -10.73
N HIS A 222 57.29 3.73 -11.07
CA HIS A 222 56.00 3.67 -10.39
C HIS A 222 54.96 3.01 -11.31
N TYR A 223 53.96 2.37 -10.70
CA TYR A 223 52.71 2.03 -11.38
C TYR A 223 51.69 3.12 -11.11
N ASP A 224 51.09 3.70 -12.14
CA ASP A 224 49.97 4.62 -12.01
C ASP A 224 48.66 3.85 -12.14
N TYR A 225 48.09 3.47 -10.99
CA TYR A 225 46.79 2.78 -10.92
C TYR A 225 45.61 3.66 -11.37
N SER A 226 45.80 4.96 -11.63
CA SER A 226 44.72 5.82 -12.12
C SER A 226 44.52 5.77 -13.63
N ARG A 227 45.47 5.17 -14.36
CA ARG A 227 45.44 5.01 -15.83
C ARG A 227 45.13 3.57 -16.28
N GLY A 228 44.80 2.69 -15.34
CA GLY A 228 44.36 1.32 -15.57
C GLY A 228 43.14 0.99 -14.72
#